data_AF-A0A8H6LZW6-F1
#
_entry.id   AF-A0A8H6LZW6-F1
#
_cell.length_a   1.000
_cell.length_b   1.000
_cell.length_c   1.000
_cell.angle_alpha   90.00
_cell.angle_beta   90.00
_cell.angle_gamma   90.00
#
_symmetry.space_group_name_H-M   'P 1'
#
loop_
_entity.id
_entity.type
_entity.pdbx_description
1 polymer ?
#
loop_
_entity_poly.entity_id
_entity_poly.type
_entity_poly.pdbx_seq_one_letter_code
_entity_poly.pdbx_strand_id
1 'polypeptide(L)'
;MQDFNSIHLACHGSQNASEPLKSRFLFHRGSLGLDRIIQSNLKNADLAFLSACETSTGQDKLSDEAVHLAAGMLAAGYRRVVGTMWSIGDLAAHNVAITFY
;
A
#
# COMPACT_ATOMS: atom_id res chain seq x y z
N MET A 1 12.55 3.83 0.48
CA MET A 1 11.58 4.59 1.32
C MET A 1 12.27 5.63 2.20
N GLN A 2 13.49 5.41 2.71
CA GLN A 2 14.14 6.38 3.60
C GLN A 2 14.73 7.60 2.84
N ASP A 3 15.18 7.38 1.60
CA ASP A 3 15.89 8.41 0.83
C ASP A 3 14.99 9.22 -0.12
N PHE A 4 13.73 8.82 -0.27
CA PHE A 4 12.79 9.44 -1.22
C PHE A 4 11.50 9.85 -0.51
N ASN A 5 10.99 11.03 -0.85
CA ASN A 5 9.73 11.55 -0.31
C ASN A 5 8.50 10.94 -1.01
N SER A 6 8.65 10.47 -2.24
CA SER A 6 7.58 9.88 -3.04
C SER A 6 7.97 8.50 -3.55
N ILE A 7 7.05 7.55 -3.49
CA ILE A 7 7.22 6.21 -4.06
C ILE A 7 6.03 5.79 -4.92
N HIS A 8 6.32 4.97 -5.93
CA HIS A 8 5.33 4.25 -6.70
C HIS A 8 5.63 2.75 -6.58
N LEU A 9 4.69 1.98 -6.04
CA LEU A 9 4.76 0.52 -6.01
C LEU A 9 3.80 -0.06 -7.07
N ALA A 10 4.36 -0.54 -8.18
CA ALA A 10 3.65 -1.32 -9.19
C ALA A 10 4.02 -2.80 -9.02
N CYS A 11 3.21 -3.51 -8.24
CA CYS A 11 3.50 -4.87 -7.81
C CYS A 11 2.24 -5.60 -7.36
N HIS A 12 2.37 -6.85 -6.91
CA HIS A 12 1.24 -7.53 -6.27
C HIS A 12 1.13 -7.13 -4.80
N GLY A 13 -0.11 -7.00 -4.33
CA GLY A 13 -0.46 -6.92 -2.92
C GLY A 13 -1.02 -8.26 -2.44
N SER A 14 -0.81 -8.58 -1.17
CA SER A 14 -1.50 -9.69 -0.50
C SER A 14 -2.02 -9.19 0.83
N GLN A 15 -3.35 -9.10 0.94
CA GLN A 15 -4.05 -8.80 2.18
C GLN A 15 -4.34 -10.09 2.93
N ASN A 16 -4.13 -10.08 4.24
CA ASN A 16 -4.54 -11.16 5.12
C ASN A 16 -5.60 -10.63 6.08
N ALA A 17 -6.87 -10.85 5.74
CA ALA A 17 -8.00 -10.41 6.57
C ALA A 17 -7.92 -10.98 8.00
N SER A 18 -7.59 -12.26 8.17
CA SER A 18 -7.55 -12.89 9.50
C SER A 18 -6.39 -12.41 10.37
N GLU A 19 -5.27 -12.04 9.75
CA GLU A 19 -4.07 -11.52 10.42
C GLU A 19 -3.51 -10.31 9.66
N PRO A 20 -4.11 -9.12 9.83
CA PRO A 20 -3.82 -7.95 8.98
C PRO A 20 -2.34 -7.55 8.90
N LEU A 21 -1.59 -7.67 10.00
CA LEU A 21 -0.16 -7.37 10.03
C LEU A 21 0.70 -8.32 9.15
N LYS A 22 0.17 -9.47 8.73
CA LYS A 22 0.82 -10.39 7.77
C LYS A 22 0.62 -9.99 6.31
N SER A 23 -0.19 -8.95 6.06
CA SER A 23 -0.36 -8.34 4.73
C SER A 23 0.97 -7.78 4.22
N ARG A 24 1.17 -7.81 2.91
CA ARG A 24 2.48 -7.48 2.32
C ARG A 24 2.38 -7.03 0.87
N PHE A 25 3.35 -6.22 0.46
CA PHE A 25 3.69 -6.06 -0.95
C PHE A 25 4.62 -7.19 -1.37
N LEU A 26 4.37 -7.76 -2.55
CA LEU A 26 5.15 -8.85 -3.13
C LEU A 26 5.99 -8.31 -4.28
N PHE A 27 7.31 -8.48 -4.19
CA PHE A 27 8.25 -8.09 -5.24
C PHE A 27 8.77 -9.33 -5.96
N HIS A 28 9.45 -9.12 -7.10
CA HIS A 28 10.11 -10.22 -7.82
C HIS A 28 11.05 -11.02 -6.91
N ARG A 29 11.72 -10.33 -5.97
CA ARG A 29 12.53 -10.97 -4.92
C ARG A 29 12.14 -10.40 -3.56
N GLY A 30 11.44 -11.21 -2.77
CA GLY A 30 11.06 -10.88 -1.41
C GLY A 30 9.74 -10.12 -1.30
N SER A 31 9.49 -9.60 -0.12
CA SER A 31 8.25 -8.92 0.23
C SER A 31 8.51 -7.83 1.27
N LEU A 32 7.58 -6.88 1.33
CA LEU A 32 7.55 -5.84 2.36
C LEU A 32 6.25 -6.00 3.16
N GLY A 33 6.40 -6.48 4.40
CA GLY A 33 5.29 -6.72 5.31
C GLY A 33 4.76 -5.44 5.97
N LEU A 34 3.45 -5.42 6.25
CA LEU A 34 2.77 -4.32 6.91
C LEU A 34 3.34 -4.04 8.31
N ASP A 35 3.70 -5.09 9.04
CA ASP A 35 4.40 -5.04 10.33
C ASP A 35 5.67 -4.18 10.29
N ARG A 36 6.46 -4.29 9.21
CA ARG A 36 7.68 -3.50 9.01
C ARG A 36 7.37 -2.08 8.55
N ILE A 37 6.37 -1.91 7.69
CA ILE A 37 5.97 -0.60 7.18
C ILE A 37 5.57 0.32 8.34
N ILE A 38 4.68 -0.13 9.22
CA ILE A 38 4.16 0.66 10.34
C ILE A 38 5.29 1.11 11.29
N GLN A 39 6.37 0.33 11.42
CA GLN A 39 7.51 0.62 12.27
C GLN A 39 8.52 1.61 11.65
N SER A 40 8.34 2.02 10.39
CA SER A 40 9.38 2.72 9.61
C SER A 40 9.60 4.19 9.99
N ASN A 41 8.63 4.87 10.63
CA ASN A 41 8.70 6.27 11.13
C ASN A 41 9.43 7.24 10.17
N LEU A 42 8.99 7.30 8.92
CA LEU A 42 9.58 8.07 7.83
C LEU A 42 9.27 9.56 7.99
N LYS A 43 10.28 10.39 8.27
CA LYS A 43 10.09 11.83 8.55
C LYS A 43 9.77 12.68 7.31
N ASN A 44 10.29 12.28 6.15
CA ASN A 44 10.20 13.05 4.92
C ASN A 44 9.31 12.41 3.86
N ALA A 45 8.47 11.44 4.26
CA ALA A 45 7.54 10.79 3.36
C ALA A 45 6.35 11.70 3.03
N ASP A 46 5.98 11.76 1.75
CA ASP A 46 4.94 12.64 1.23
C ASP A 46 3.89 11.83 0.46
N LEU A 47 4.25 11.18 -0.65
CA LEU A 47 3.32 10.42 -1.49
C LEU A 47 3.69 8.94 -1.62
N ALA A 48 2.73 8.05 -1.36
CA ALA A 48 2.80 6.65 -1.78
C ALA A 48 1.70 6.35 -2.79
N PHE A 49 2.07 6.02 -4.03
CA PHE A 49 1.14 5.56 -5.06
C PHE A 49 1.24 4.04 -5.19
N LEU A 50 0.14 3.34 -4.89
CA LEU A 50 0.08 1.88 -4.79
C LEU A 50 -0.70 1.30 -5.96
N SER A 51 -0.01 1.00 -7.06
CA SER A 51 -0.51 0.22 -8.19
C SER A 51 -0.44 -1.28 -7.87
N ALA A 52 -1.14 -1.69 -6.82
CA ALA A 52 -1.17 -3.06 -6.34
C ALA A 52 -2.56 -3.41 -5.82
N CYS A 53 -3.06 -4.60 -6.18
CA CYS A 53 -4.41 -5.05 -5.87
C CYS A 53 -4.75 -4.93 -4.37
N GLU A 54 -5.97 -4.47 -4.09
CA GLU A 54 -6.60 -4.53 -2.77
C GLU A 54 -5.81 -3.85 -1.64
N THR A 55 -4.96 -2.89 -1.98
CA THR A 55 -4.13 -2.16 -1.01
C THR A 55 -4.92 -1.28 -0.04
N SER A 56 -6.16 -0.92 -0.39
CA SER A 56 -7.11 -0.18 0.43
C SER A 56 -8.34 -0.99 0.82
N THR A 57 -8.34 -2.30 0.58
CA THR A 57 -9.44 -3.19 0.98
C THR A 57 -9.27 -3.55 2.44
N GLY A 58 -10.14 -3.03 3.29
CA GLY A 58 -10.29 -3.45 4.69
C GLY A 58 -11.03 -4.78 4.81
N GLN A 59 -11.34 -5.20 6.03
CA GLN A 59 -12.10 -6.41 6.30
C GLN A 59 -13.60 -6.07 6.43
N ASP A 60 -14.48 -6.82 5.77
CA ASP A 60 -15.94 -6.54 5.71
C ASP A 60 -16.62 -6.39 7.08
N LYS A 61 -16.07 -6.99 8.14
CA LYS A 61 -16.60 -6.95 9.50
C LYS A 61 -15.98 -5.89 10.43
N LEU A 62 -14.88 -5.26 10.02
CA LEU A 62 -14.09 -4.30 10.81
C LEU A 62 -13.77 -3.08 9.96
N SER A 63 -14.79 -2.53 9.27
CA SER A 63 -14.64 -1.41 8.36
C SER A 63 -14.02 -0.15 9.00
N ASP A 64 -14.12 -0.01 10.33
CA ASP A 64 -13.61 1.14 11.08
C ASP A 64 -12.18 0.98 11.63
N GLU A 65 -11.64 -0.24 11.72
CA GLU A 65 -10.26 -0.50 12.18
C GLU A 65 -9.40 -0.98 11.01
N ALA A 66 -9.30 -0.13 10.00
CA ALA A 66 -8.78 -0.39 8.67
C ALA A 66 -7.26 -0.68 8.67
N VAL A 67 -6.83 -1.86 9.16
CA VAL A 67 -5.45 -2.33 9.05
C VAL A 67 -5.23 -2.91 7.64
N HIS A 68 -5.08 -2.03 6.65
CA HIS A 68 -4.73 -2.37 5.28
C HIS A 68 -3.42 -1.68 4.86
N LEU A 69 -2.80 -2.14 3.77
CA LEU A 69 -1.50 -1.65 3.31
C LEU A 69 -1.44 -0.12 3.17
N ALA A 70 -2.48 0.51 2.62
CA ALA A 70 -2.55 1.97 2.51
C ALA A 70 -2.56 2.70 3.87
N ALA A 71 -3.28 2.19 4.87
CA ALA A 71 -3.25 2.74 6.23
C ALA A 71 -1.89 2.53 6.89
N GLY A 72 -1.23 1.40 6.60
CA GLY A 72 0.16 1.17 6.98
C GLY A 72 1.12 2.24 6.46
N MET A 73 0.96 2.64 5.21
CA MET A 73 1.77 3.71 4.61
C MET A 73 1.56 5.06 5.30
N LEU A 74 0.31 5.39 5.67
CA LEU A 74 0.02 6.58 6.48
C LEU A 74 0.70 6.49 7.85
N ALA A 75 0.57 5.35 8.53
CA ALA A 75 1.22 5.12 9.83
C ALA A 75 2.75 5.16 9.76
N ALA A 76 3.32 4.74 8.62
CA ALA A 76 4.75 4.84 8.35
C ALA A 76 5.24 6.28 8.18
N GLY A 77 4.35 7.25 7.95
CA GLY A 77 4.68 8.68 7.83
C GLY A 77 4.38 9.30 6.47
N TYR A 78 3.82 8.57 5.50
CA TYR A 78 3.37 9.20 4.25
C TYR A 78 2.17 10.11 4.50
N ARG A 79 2.16 11.30 3.90
CA ARG A 79 1.08 12.29 4.06
C ARG A 79 -0.11 11.99 3.15
N ARG A 80 0.16 11.38 2.00
CA ARG A 80 -0.80 11.10 0.93
C ARG A 80 -0.58 9.69 0.43
N VAL A 81 -1.65 8.93 0.31
CA VAL A 81 -1.61 7.55 -0.20
C VAL A 81 -2.72 7.38 -1.22
N VAL A 82 -2.34 6.88 -2.40
CA VAL A 82 -3.29 6.40 -3.42
C VAL A 82 -3.18 4.88 -3.44
N GLY A 83 -4.32 4.19 -3.35
CA GLY A 83 -4.37 2.73 -3.40
C GLY A 83 -5.66 2.25 -4.05
N THR A 84 -5.80 0.93 -4.18
CA THR A 84 -6.93 0.30 -4.86
C THR A 84 -7.84 -0.41 -3.87
N MET A 85 -9.14 -0.19 -3.97
CA MET A 85 -10.15 -0.85 -3.12
C MET A 85 -10.54 -2.27 -3.57
N TRP A 86 -10.10 -2.69 -4.76
CA TRP A 86 -10.35 -4.02 -5.32
C TRP A 86 -9.17 -4.43 -6.21
N SER A 87 -9.23 -5.65 -6.75
CA SER A 87 -8.27 -6.14 -7.73
C SER A 87 -8.31 -5.30 -9.00
N ILE A 88 -7.16 -4.76 -9.41
CA ILE A 88 -7.00 -3.92 -10.61
C ILE A 88 -6.22 -4.69 -11.67
N GLY A 89 -6.62 -4.57 -12.95
CA GLY A 89 -5.86 -5.13 -14.06
C GLY A 89 -4.70 -4.22 -14.48
N ASP A 90 -3.63 -4.80 -14.99
CA ASP A 90 -2.37 -4.09 -15.32
C ASP A 90 -2.58 -2.87 -16.22
N LEU A 91 -3.38 -3.00 -17.29
CA LEU A 91 -3.66 -1.90 -18.22
C LEU A 91 -4.42 -0.74 -17.54
N ALA A 92 -5.36 -1.06 -16.64
CA ALA A 92 -6.10 -0.05 -15.90
C ALA A 92 -5.20 0.66 -14.89
N ALA A 93 -4.36 -0.08 -14.15
CA ALA A 93 -3.38 0.49 -13.24
C ALA A 93 -2.39 1.41 -13.97
N HIS A 94 -1.92 0.98 -15.14
CA HIS A 94 -1.05 1.76 -16.01
C HIS A 94 -1.71 3.08 -16.47
N ASN A 95 -2.94 3.03 -16.96
CA ASN A 95 -3.66 4.20 -17.45
C ASN A 95 -3.94 5.22 -16.33
N VAL A 96 -4.34 4.74 -15.15
CA VAL A 96 -4.55 5.63 -13.99
C VAL A 96 -3.23 6.26 -13.56
N ALA A 97 -2.14 5.50 -13.52
CA ALA A 97 -0.83 6.05 -13.19
C ALA A 97 -0.40 7.15 -14.19
N ILE A 98 -0.52 6.92 -15.51
CA ILE A 98 -0.22 7.93 -16.54
C ILE A 98 -1.06 9.19 -16.35
N THR A 99 -2.33 9.05 -15.95
CA THR A 99 -3.23 10.19 -15.78
C THR A 99 -2.95 10.98 -14.50
N PHE A 100 -2.42 10.30 -13.48
CA PHE A 100 -2.12 10.89 -12.18
C PHE A 100 -0.82 11.71 -12.17
N TYR A 101 0.21 11.24 -12.88
CA TYR A 101 1.52 11.91 -12.98
C TYR A 101 1.52 13.01 -14.04
#